data_AF-A0A924T9V2-F1
#
_entry.id   AF-A0A924T9V2-F1
#
_cell.length_a   1.000
_cell.length_b   1.000
_cell.length_c   1.000
_cell.angle_alpha   90.00
_cell.angle_beta   90.00
_cell.angle_gamma   90.00
#
_symmetry.space_group_name_H-M   'P 1'
#
loop_
_entity.id
_entity.type
_entity.pdbx_description
1 polymer ?
#
loop_
_entity_poly.entity_id
_entity_poly.type
_entity_poly.pdbx_seq_one_letter_code
_entity_poly.pdbx_strand_id
1 'polypeptide(L)'
;MITANIVLNVNGIEAIYNRVILVHKGVSLSVAEGKIAAVLGGNGAGKTTTLRAISNLLKAERGAVTKGSIELRGDRIENLTPADLVQRGVVQVMEGR
;
A
#
# COMPACT_ATOMS: atom_id res chain seq x y z
N MET A 1 28.75 0.37 -4.68
CA MET A 1 27.43 0.09 -5.29
C MET A 1 26.48 1.16 -4.80
N ILE A 2 25.82 1.91 -5.69
CA ILE A 2 24.80 2.88 -5.27
C ILE A 2 23.54 2.06 -4.99
N THR A 3 23.24 1.79 -3.72
CA THR A 3 21.96 1.17 -3.35
C THR A 3 20.86 2.13 -3.75
N ALA A 4 19.90 1.68 -4.56
CA ALA A 4 18.76 2.52 -4.92
C ALA A 4 18.05 2.97 -3.64
N ASN A 5 17.86 4.28 -3.48
CA ASN A 5 17.15 4.84 -2.32
C ASN A 5 15.66 4.46 -2.42
N ILE A 6 15.23 3.41 -1.72
CA ILE A 6 13.85 2.92 -1.78
C ILE A 6 12.97 3.80 -0.89
N VAL A 7 11.97 4.46 -1.50
CA VAL A 7 11.01 5.31 -0.79
C VAL A 7 9.80 4.52 -0.34
N LEU A 8 9.31 3.58 -1.17
CA LEU A 8 8.19 2.71 -0.82
C LEU A 8 8.60 1.26 -1.02
N ASN A 9 8.41 0.43 -0.01
CA ASN A 9 8.61 -1.00 -0.09
C ASN A 9 7.36 -1.72 0.43
N VAL A 10 6.74 -2.54 -0.42
CA VAL A 10 5.61 -3.40 -0.09
C VAL A 10 6.11 -4.83 -0.21
N ASN A 11 6.03 -5.60 0.87
CA ASN A 11 6.56 -6.95 0.92
C ASN A 11 5.46 -7.95 1.26
N GLY A 12 5.04 -8.72 0.26
CA GLY A 12 4.22 -9.91 0.43
C GLY A 12 2.89 -9.66 1.11
N ILE A 13 2.26 -8.50 0.88
CA ILE A 13 1.06 -8.14 1.64
C ILE A 13 -0.13 -9.03 1.28
N GLU A 14 -0.85 -9.45 2.31
CA GLU A 14 -2.17 -10.08 2.20
C GLU A 14 -3.20 -9.12 2.79
N ALA A 15 -4.26 -8.83 2.04
CA ALA A 15 -5.32 -7.91 2.47
C ALA A 15 -6.68 -8.61 2.46
N ILE A 16 -7.44 -8.40 3.54
CA ILE A 16 -8.76 -9.02 3.75
C ILE A 16 -9.81 -7.93 3.97
N TYR A 17 -11.00 -8.08 3.38
CA TYR A 17 -12.19 -7.27 3.66
C TYR A 17 -13.23 -8.04 4.46
N ASN A 18 -13.94 -7.34 5.34
CA ASN A 18 -15.02 -7.89 6.19
C ASN A 18 -14.62 -9.18 6.91
N ARG A 19 -13.32 -9.34 7.23
CA ARG A 19 -12.73 -10.54 7.87
C ARG A 19 -12.86 -11.86 7.08
N VAL A 20 -13.34 -11.85 5.83
CA VAL A 20 -13.61 -13.09 5.07
C VAL A 20 -13.06 -13.05 3.65
N ILE A 21 -13.04 -11.89 2.98
CA ILE A 21 -12.68 -11.81 1.55
C ILE A 21 -11.19 -11.49 1.43
N LEU A 22 -10.38 -12.51 1.16
CA LEU A 22 -8.96 -12.34 0.81
C LEU A 22 -8.87 -11.78 -0.61
N VAL A 23 -8.44 -10.52 -0.73
CA VAL A 23 -8.35 -9.84 -2.04
C VAL A 23 -6.95 -9.96 -2.64
N HIS A 24 -5.92 -10.15 -1.81
CA HIS A 24 -4.52 -10.24 -2.24
C HIS A 24 -3.78 -11.40 -1.58
N LYS A 25 -3.01 -12.15 -2.37
CA LYS A 25 -2.01 -13.12 -1.92
C LYS A 25 -0.61 -12.66 -2.35
N GLY A 26 0.14 -12.07 -1.43
CA GLY A 26 1.59 -11.87 -1.59
C GLY A 26 2.00 -10.75 -2.55
N VAL A 27 1.32 -9.62 -2.56
CA VAL A 27 1.72 -8.47 -3.41
C VAL A 27 3.02 -7.87 -2.89
N SER A 28 4.03 -7.78 -3.76
CA SER A 28 5.30 -7.12 -3.49
C SER A 28 5.62 -6.11 -4.58
N LEU A 29 6.07 -4.92 -4.18
CA LEU A 29 6.61 -3.90 -5.08
C LEU A 29 7.56 -2.98 -4.31
N SER A 30 8.56 -2.43 -5.00
CA SER A 30 9.45 -1.42 -4.42
C SER A 30 9.56 -0.24 -5.40
N VAL A 31 9.54 0.98 -4.86
CA VAL A 31 9.64 2.22 -5.64
C VAL A 31 10.83 3.01 -5.11
N ALA A 32 11.82 3.23 -5.99
CA ALA A 32 12.96 4.08 -5.69
C ALA A 32 12.59 5.57 -5.76
N GLU A 33 13.37 6.41 -5.08
CA GLU A 33 13.24 7.85 -5.11
C GLU A 33 13.28 8.40 -6.54
N GLY A 34 12.38 9.33 -6.84
CA GLY A 34 12.26 9.94 -8.18
C GLY A 34 11.75 8.99 -9.26
N LYS A 35 11.27 7.79 -8.92
CA LYS A 35 10.68 6.84 -9.88
C LYS A 35 9.17 6.80 -9.79
N ILE A 36 8.55 6.49 -10.93
CA ILE A 36 7.11 6.27 -11.06
C ILE A 36 6.89 4.77 -11.26
N ALA A 37 5.98 4.19 -10.49
CA ALA A 37 5.54 2.82 -10.64
C ALA A 37 4.05 2.77 -10.97
N ALA A 38 3.63 1.83 -11.81
CA ALA A 38 2.24 1.61 -12.17
C ALA A 38 1.79 0.22 -11.73
N VAL A 39 0.58 0.13 -11.17
CA VAL A 39 -0.08 -1.14 -10.85
C VAL A 39 -1.15 -1.39 -11.90
N LEU A 40 -0.95 -2.42 -12.73
CA LEU A 40 -1.84 -2.79 -13.83
C LEU A 40 -2.55 -4.10 -13.53
N GLY A 41 -3.75 -4.28 -14.08
CA GLY A 41 -4.56 -5.49 -13.90
C GLY A 41 -6.04 -5.24 -14.19
N GLY A 42 -6.81 -6.32 -14.35
CA GLY A 42 -8.25 -6.25 -14.61
C GLY A 42 -9.09 -5.72 -13.43
N ASN A 43 -10.40 -5.63 -13.63
CA ASN A 43 -11.34 -5.33 -12.54
C ASN A 43 -11.29 -6.45 -11.50
N GLY A 44 -11.32 -6.09 -10.21
CA GLY A 44 -11.19 -7.06 -9.12
C GLY A 44 -9.77 -7.57 -8.87
N ALA A 45 -8.76 -7.21 -9.66
CA ALA A 45 -7.36 -7.60 -9.44
C ALA A 45 -6.71 -6.94 -8.20
N GLY A 46 -7.47 -6.16 -7.44
CA GLY A 46 -7.04 -5.57 -6.17
C GLY A 46 -6.15 -4.31 -6.28
N LYS A 47 -6.05 -3.66 -7.44
CA LYS A 47 -5.32 -2.38 -7.61
C LYS A 47 -5.68 -1.33 -6.55
N THR A 48 -6.98 -1.04 -6.42
CA THR A 48 -7.51 -0.09 -5.42
C THR A 48 -7.21 -0.54 -3.99
N THR A 49 -7.27 -1.84 -3.72
CA THR A 49 -6.92 -2.43 -2.42
C THR A 49 -5.43 -2.22 -2.10
N THR A 50 -4.53 -2.38 -3.08
CA THR A 50 -3.10 -2.14 -2.91
C THR A 50 -2.84 -0.66 -2.58
N LEU A 51 -3.42 0.27 -3.34
CA LEU A 51 -3.26 1.69 -3.08
C LEU A 51 -3.82 2.10 -1.71
N ARG A 52 -4.98 1.57 -1.33
CA ARG A 52 -5.58 1.78 0.01
C ARG A 52 -4.75 1.16 1.14
N ALA A 53 -4.03 0.07 0.87
CA ALA A 53 -3.12 -0.53 1.85
C ALA A 53 -1.94 0.41 2.13
N ILE A 54 -1.33 0.94 1.07
CA ILE A 54 -0.19 1.86 1.14
C ILE A 54 -0.56 3.16 1.88
N SER A 55 -1.79 3.65 1.71
CA SER A 55 -2.29 4.88 2.34
C SER A 55 -2.98 4.66 3.70
N ASN A 56 -2.96 3.44 4.24
CA ASN A 56 -3.71 3.05 5.45
C ASN A 56 -5.22 3.31 5.43
N LEU A 57 -5.83 3.44 4.24
CA LEU A 57 -7.26 3.64 4.07
C LEU A 57 -8.08 2.35 4.08
N LEU A 58 -7.45 1.18 4.06
CA LEU A 58 -8.18 -0.10 4.14
C LEU A 58 -9.08 -0.20 5.38
N LYS A 59 -8.64 0.32 6.53
CA LYS A 59 -9.41 0.27 7.78
C LYS A 59 -10.77 0.95 7.65
N ALA A 60 -10.86 2.05 6.90
CA ALA A 60 -12.11 2.77 6.64
C ALA A 60 -13.13 1.93 5.85
N GLU A 61 -12.65 0.97 5.07
CA GLU A 61 -13.45 0.09 4.23
C GLU A 61 -13.67 -1.29 4.87
N ARG A 62 -13.47 -1.42 6.19
CA ARG A 62 -13.48 -2.69 6.94
C ARG A 62 -12.47 -3.71 6.39
N GLY A 63 -11.38 -3.20 5.81
CA GLY A 63 -10.24 -3.97 5.32
C GLY A 63 -9.04 -3.90 6.26
N ALA A 64 -8.17 -4.91 6.20
CA ALA A 64 -6.90 -4.91 6.92
C ALA A 64 -5.82 -5.67 6.14
N VAL A 65 -4.57 -5.23 6.30
CA VAL A 65 -3.39 -6.03 5.93
C VAL A 65 -3.15 -7.03 7.05
N THR A 66 -3.10 -8.32 6.74
CA THR A 66 -2.96 -9.40 7.73
C THR A 66 -1.60 -10.09 7.68
N LYS A 67 -0.86 -9.93 6.58
CA LYS A 67 0.53 -10.39 6.45
C LYS A 67 1.34 -9.41 5.62
N GLY A 68 2.66 -9.57 5.69
CA GLY A 68 3.61 -8.74 4.97
C GLY A 68 3.99 -7.47 5.72
N SER A 69 4.66 -6.56 5.03
CA SER A 69 4.98 -5.23 5.54
C SER A 69 4.81 -4.16 4.47
N ILE A 70 4.56 -2.94 4.94
CA ILE A 70 4.67 -1.74 4.12
C ILE A 70 5.61 -0.78 4.84
N GLU A 71 6.66 -0.34 4.14
CA GLU A 71 7.66 0.58 4.64
C GLU A 71 7.71 1.83 3.75
N LEU A 72 7.73 2.99 4.41
CA LEU A 72 7.98 4.29 3.78
C LEU A 72 9.33 4.80 4.28
N ARG A 73 10.30 4.92 3.37
CA ARG A 73 11.69 5.34 3.64
C ARG A 73 12.35 4.50 4.74
N GLY A 74 12.08 3.20 4.74
CA GLY A 74 12.60 2.24 5.71
C GLY A 74 11.76 2.07 6.98
N ASP A 75 10.80 2.97 7.26
CA ASP A 75 9.94 2.86 8.44
C ASP A 75 8.64 2.14 8.12
N ARG A 76 8.30 1.15 8.94
CA ARG A 76 7.02 0.45 8.93
C ARG A 76 5.85 1.40 9.20
N ILE A 77 4.77 1.28 8.42
CA ILE A 77 3.66 2.24 8.46
C ILE A 77 2.32 1.67 8.95
N GLU A 78 2.23 0.39 9.31
CA GLU A 78 0.94 -0.28 9.55
C GLU A 78 0.15 0.30 10.74
N ASN A 79 0.88 0.91 11.69
CA ASN A 79 0.32 1.54 12.89
C ASN A 79 0.05 3.04 12.74
N LEU A 80 0.43 3.64 11.60
CA LEU A 80 0.20 5.06 11.35
C LEU A 80 -1.25 5.31 10.92
N THR A 81 -1.78 6.48 11.28
CA THR A 81 -3.05 6.96 10.75
C THR A 81 -2.86 7.50 9.33
N PRO A 82 -3.92 7.62 8.52
CA PRO A 82 -3.83 8.33 7.24
C PRO A 82 -3.33 9.77 7.38
N ALA A 83 -3.65 10.45 8.49
CA ALA A 83 -3.17 11.81 8.76
C ALA A 83 -1.64 11.83 8.96
N ASP A 84 -1.08 10.86 9.69
CA ASP A 84 0.37 10.73 9.86
C ASP A 84 1.07 10.48 8.52
N LEU A 85 0.46 9.69 7.63
CA LEU A 85 0.99 9.44 6.29
C LEU A 85 0.99 10.69 5.41
N VAL A 86 -0.06 11.50 5.48
CA VAL A 86 -0.11 12.80 4.79
C VAL A 86 1.00 13.73 5.29
N GLN A 87 1.23 13.80 6.60
CA GLN A 87 2.35 14.58 7.17
C GLN A 87 3.72 14.07 6.70
N ARG A 88 3.84 12.78 6.36
CA ARG A 88 5.04 12.16 5.78
C ARG A 88 5.12 12.26 4.25
N GLY A 89 4.19 12.98 3.62
CA GLY A 89 4.15 13.26 2.18
C GLY A 89 3.48 12.19 1.32
N VAL A 90 2.70 11.28 1.91
CA VAL A 90 1.91 10.29 1.17
C VAL A 90 0.47 10.79 1.03
N VAL A 91 0.06 11.10 -0.19
CA VAL A 91 -1.31 11.54 -0.49
C VAL A 91 -1.94 10.59 -1.49
N GLN A 92 -3.09 10.02 -1.13
CA GLN A 92 -3.90 9.27 -2.08
C GLN A 92 -4.91 10.19 -2.75
N VAL A 93 -4.84 10.27 -4.07
CA VAL A 93 -5.88 10.86 -4.90
C VAL A 93 -6.90 9.77 -5.21
N MET A 94 -8.13 9.95 -4.75
CA MET A 94 -9.21 9.00 -4.99
C MET A 94 -9.70 9.11 -6.44
N GLU A 95 -10.18 7.99 -6.99
CA GLU A 95 -10.87 8.03 -8.28
C GLU A 95 -12.12 8.91 -8.17
N GLY A 96 -12.29 9.85 -9.10
CA GLY A 96 -13.53 10.60 -9.28
C GLY A 96 -14.55 9.72 -10.00
N ARG A 97 -15.81 9.80 -9.59
CA ARG A 97 -16.94 9.23 -10.33
C ARG A 97 -17.56 10.29 -11.22
#